data_AF-A0A2U2X0Z2-F1
#
_entry.id   AF-A0A2U2X0Z2-F1
#
_cell.length_a   1.000
_cell.length_b   1.000
_cell.length_c   1.000
_cell.angle_alpha   90.00
_cell.angle_beta   90.00
_cell.angle_gamma   90.00
#
_symmetry.space_group_name_H-M   'P 1'
#
loop_
_entity.id
_entity.type
_entity.pdbx_description
1 polymer ?
#
loop_
_entity_poly.entity_id
_entity_poly.type
_entity_poly.pdbx_seq_one_letter_code
_entity_poly.pdbx_strand_id
1 'polypeptide(L)'
;MLNNTNFSLSGKSLILNIIFIAVNLLGLSFLVMGYHPSFEANAFIYKILGYGLMAATLVTTFLLQGMLLFAYVSRVLVGGLFIVSGLIKANDPKGFAYKLEEYFEDGALAYRIKEWFNWETFTLEYLIEHALLLSVLICIFEIVLGALVLLGAKMKSSSWLMLIMMLFFTFLTWHTKECDPHTTFTDVDTYAINSTAANAKIPQAINNENITILNQTQEFVTIKEVKKPQCVDDCGCFGDAMKGSIGRSLTPAESFWKDIVLLYLVVIIFISRRKITNNTNRENIVMIVFGTLFISFFSFIFTWSFPIIFGLASLILALWIRRTGGRILGNDWGMILILTVVCSIFVTYVLMYLPMRDYRPYHVGSNLVERMQDGEDGIYENFMVYSNLKTKKDTMITNLDESTKSIWGDTETWKFEKRETKTIKAAIPHAIQQFDPSIPVQNLTTVEKEFEPISTILENNQAQYIDVIDKETGDRYPMTLADFHLPDIDTAMYSIGDTLVRLDESLTDISLKDYILDQEQVILIFSRNLNNGNFSRISRLKEIAEKAKEHNISMIMISTASKEEVMAFREKTGLMIPTLQNDEIEIKAITRSNPSLMVLSNSVVKGKYPFRSTPSWEWLTKNVLIVE
;
A
#
# COMPACT_ATOMS: atom_id res chain seq x y z
N MET A 1 10.30 -12.25 -51.70
CA MET A 1 9.63 -11.14 -52.41
C MET A 1 8.12 -11.17 -52.13
N LEU A 2 7.69 -10.54 -51.04
CA LEU A 2 6.31 -10.06 -50.87
C LEU A 2 6.43 -8.57 -50.55
N ASN A 3 6.70 -7.80 -51.62
CA ASN A 3 6.86 -6.36 -51.60
C ASN A 3 5.51 -5.67 -51.40
N ASN A 4 5.53 -4.56 -50.66
CA ASN A 4 4.58 -3.45 -50.69
C ASN A 4 3.09 -3.78 -50.60
N THR A 5 2.59 -3.88 -49.37
CA THR A 5 1.26 -3.31 -49.08
C THR A 5 1.50 -2.01 -48.31
N ASN A 6 1.36 -0.87 -48.99
CA ASN A 6 1.25 0.43 -48.33
C ASN A 6 -0.06 0.43 -47.54
N PHE A 7 -0.01 -0.05 -46.29
CA PHE A 7 -1.15 0.04 -45.39
C PHE A 7 -1.40 1.53 -45.10
N SER A 8 -2.48 2.07 -45.65
CA SER A 8 -2.87 3.45 -45.34
C SER A 8 -3.39 3.55 -43.91
N LEU A 9 -2.88 4.51 -43.14
CA LEU A 9 -3.40 4.83 -41.81
C LEU A 9 -4.88 5.23 -41.86
N SER A 10 -5.35 5.82 -42.97
CA SER A 10 -6.75 6.22 -43.14
C SER A 10 -7.71 5.04 -43.37
N GLY A 11 -7.19 3.87 -43.75
CA GLY A 11 -8.01 2.81 -44.34
C GLY A 11 -8.82 3.33 -45.53
N LYS A 12 -10.06 2.85 -45.68
CA LYS A 12 -11.02 3.28 -46.71
C LYS A 12 -11.64 4.66 -46.45
N SER A 13 -11.74 5.07 -45.19
CA SER A 13 -12.26 6.40 -44.81
C SER A 13 -11.73 6.80 -43.43
N LEU A 14 -10.98 7.91 -43.37
CA LEU A 14 -10.39 8.39 -42.12
C LEU A 14 -11.47 8.82 -41.12
N ILE A 15 -12.45 9.61 -41.57
CA ILE A 15 -13.50 10.17 -40.71
C ILE A 15 -14.34 9.06 -40.10
N LEU A 16 -14.78 8.09 -40.92
CA LEU A 16 -15.58 6.97 -40.43
C LEU A 16 -14.78 6.11 -39.44
N ASN A 17 -13.50 5.83 -39.72
CA ASN A 17 -12.66 5.08 -38.80
C ASN A 17 -12.49 5.81 -37.45
N ILE A 18 -12.29 7.14 -37.45
CA ILE A 18 -12.24 7.94 -36.21
C ILE A 18 -13.54 7.81 -35.42
N ILE A 19 -14.69 7.98 -36.08
CA ILE A 19 -16.01 7.89 -35.44
C ILE A 19 -16.21 6.48 -34.85
N PHE A 20 -15.93 5.42 -35.60
CA PHE A 20 -16.12 4.06 -35.12
C PHE A 20 -15.17 3.68 -33.97
N ILE A 21 -13.94 4.19 -33.97
CA ILE A 21 -13.02 4.03 -32.83
C ILE A 21 -13.57 4.77 -31.60
N ALA A 22 -14.06 6.00 -31.75
CA ALA A 22 -14.65 6.74 -30.64
C ALA A 22 -15.90 6.03 -30.07
N VAL A 23 -16.78 5.53 -30.94
CA VAL A 23 -17.96 4.75 -30.53
C VAL A 23 -17.55 3.42 -29.88
N ASN A 24 -16.45 2.81 -30.33
CA ASN A 24 -15.91 1.60 -29.70
C ASN A 24 -15.45 1.86 -28.25
N LEU A 25 -14.70 2.94 -28.02
CA LEU A 25 -14.27 3.35 -26.68
C LEU A 25 -15.45 3.75 -25.78
N LEU A 26 -16.50 4.33 -26.36
CA LEU A 26 -17.76 4.60 -25.67
C LEU A 26 -18.49 3.31 -25.29
N GLY A 27 -18.54 2.32 -26.19
CA GLY A 27 -19.06 0.98 -25.88
C GLY A 27 -18.29 0.30 -24.75
N LEU A 28 -16.96 0.45 -24.72
CA LEU A 28 -16.12 -0.02 -23.62
C LEU A 28 -16.46 0.68 -22.29
N SER A 29 -16.76 1.97 -22.33
CA SER A 29 -17.18 2.73 -21.15
C SER A 29 -18.54 2.24 -20.62
N PHE A 30 -19.50 1.95 -21.50
CA PHE A 30 -20.76 1.30 -21.08
C PHE A 30 -20.55 -0.08 -20.50
N LEU A 31 -19.59 -0.85 -21.01
CA LEU A 31 -19.27 -2.14 -20.43
C LEU A 31 -18.79 -2.00 -18.99
N VAL A 32 -17.86 -1.09 -18.72
CA VAL A 32 -17.39 -0.81 -17.35
C VAL A 32 -18.56 -0.38 -16.45
N MET A 33 -19.42 0.52 -16.92
CA MET A 33 -20.62 0.93 -16.16
C MET A 33 -21.55 -0.25 -15.88
N GLY A 34 -21.76 -1.15 -16.85
CA GLY A 34 -22.64 -2.31 -16.69
C GLY A 34 -22.18 -3.32 -15.64
N TYR A 35 -20.91 -3.33 -15.27
CA TYR A 35 -20.37 -4.18 -14.20
C TYR A 35 -20.05 -3.42 -12.92
N HIS A 36 -20.35 -2.11 -12.86
CA HIS A 36 -20.16 -1.31 -11.66
C HIS A 36 -21.41 -1.39 -10.76
N PRO A 37 -21.26 -1.59 -9.44
CA PRO A 37 -22.40 -1.74 -8.52
C PRO A 37 -23.40 -0.58 -8.56
N SER A 38 -22.94 0.66 -8.75
CA SER A 38 -23.81 1.85 -8.83
C SER A 38 -24.81 1.84 -9.98
N PHE A 39 -24.62 1.02 -11.02
CA PHE A 39 -25.52 0.94 -12.17
C PHE A 39 -26.26 -0.40 -12.25
N GLU A 40 -26.35 -1.14 -11.14
CA GLU A 40 -26.96 -2.48 -11.08
C GLU A 40 -28.38 -2.51 -11.68
N ALA A 41 -29.20 -1.49 -11.42
CA ALA A 41 -30.56 -1.39 -11.96
C ALA A 41 -30.62 -1.41 -13.50
N ASN A 42 -29.63 -0.82 -14.17
CA ASN A 42 -29.52 -0.74 -15.64
C ASN A 42 -28.40 -1.61 -16.20
N ALA A 43 -27.80 -2.50 -15.38
CA ALA A 43 -26.60 -3.25 -15.73
C ALA A 43 -26.79 -4.10 -16.99
N PHE A 44 -27.96 -4.74 -17.14
CA PHE A 44 -28.26 -5.55 -18.32
C PHE A 44 -28.25 -4.72 -19.62
N ILE A 45 -28.84 -3.52 -19.59
CA ILE A 45 -28.89 -2.61 -20.74
C ILE A 45 -27.48 -2.15 -21.11
N TYR A 46 -26.69 -1.70 -20.12
CA TYR A 46 -25.32 -1.26 -20.35
C TYR A 46 -24.42 -2.39 -20.89
N LYS A 47 -24.58 -3.63 -20.42
CA LYS A 47 -23.85 -4.79 -20.95
C LYS A 47 -24.20 -5.07 -22.40
N ILE A 48 -25.50 -5.12 -22.74
CA ILE A 48 -25.94 -5.36 -24.13
C ILE A 48 -25.46 -4.25 -25.06
N LEU A 49 -25.65 -2.99 -24.68
CA LEU A 49 -25.20 -1.84 -25.46
C LEU A 49 -23.67 -1.84 -25.61
N GLY A 50 -22.94 -2.08 -24.53
CA GLY A 50 -21.48 -2.14 -24.52
C GLY A 50 -20.94 -3.21 -25.47
N TYR A 51 -21.34 -4.47 -25.28
CA TYR A 51 -20.91 -5.58 -26.15
C TYR A 51 -21.37 -5.37 -27.60
N GLY A 52 -22.62 -4.95 -27.82
CA GLY A 52 -23.18 -4.70 -29.15
C GLY A 52 -22.42 -3.61 -29.92
N LEU A 53 -22.19 -2.45 -29.29
CA LEU A 53 -21.44 -1.35 -29.90
C LEU A 53 -19.98 -1.76 -30.16
N MET A 54 -19.32 -2.41 -29.20
CA MET A 54 -17.93 -2.85 -29.37
C MET A 54 -17.78 -3.86 -30.52
N ALA A 55 -18.64 -4.87 -30.59
CA ALA A 55 -18.59 -5.88 -31.64
C ALA A 55 -18.87 -5.27 -33.03
N ALA A 56 -19.95 -4.48 -33.16
CA ALA A 56 -20.32 -3.85 -34.42
C ALA A 56 -19.23 -2.90 -34.93
N THR A 57 -18.69 -2.04 -34.06
CA THR A 57 -17.63 -1.10 -34.43
C THR A 57 -16.30 -1.79 -34.75
N LEU A 58 -15.96 -2.89 -34.08
CA LEU A 58 -14.77 -3.69 -34.44
C LEU A 58 -14.90 -4.31 -35.83
N VAL A 59 -16.05 -4.91 -36.14
CA VAL A 59 -16.33 -5.47 -37.47
C VAL A 59 -16.25 -4.37 -38.53
N THR A 60 -16.91 -3.24 -38.32
CA THR A 60 -16.87 -2.13 -39.29
C THR A 60 -15.47 -1.54 -39.45
N THR A 61 -14.72 -1.36 -38.36
CA THR A 61 -13.33 -0.88 -38.40
C THR A 61 -12.43 -1.87 -39.15
N PHE A 62 -12.66 -3.17 -39.00
CA PHE A 62 -11.98 -4.20 -39.79
C PHE A 62 -12.32 -4.11 -41.28
N LEU A 63 -13.60 -4.00 -41.64
CA LEU A 63 -14.09 -3.88 -43.03
C LEU A 63 -13.59 -2.60 -43.73
N LEU A 64 -13.47 -1.50 -42.97
CA LEU A 64 -12.92 -0.21 -43.41
C LEU A 64 -11.39 -0.16 -43.37
N GLN A 65 -10.72 -1.26 -42.98
CA GLN A 65 -9.26 -1.35 -42.84
C GLN A 65 -8.66 -0.36 -41.83
N GLY A 66 -9.46 0.10 -40.86
CA GLY A 66 -9.08 1.08 -39.82
C GLY A 66 -8.32 0.50 -38.61
N MET A 67 -8.06 -0.81 -38.56
CA MET A 67 -7.38 -1.45 -37.42
C MET A 67 -5.96 -0.90 -37.15
N LEU A 68 -5.31 -0.34 -38.17
CA LEU A 68 -4.03 0.33 -37.98
C LEU A 68 -4.22 1.65 -37.23
N LEU A 69 -5.18 2.48 -37.64
CA LEU A 69 -5.53 3.72 -36.93
C LEU A 69 -5.93 3.44 -35.48
N PHE A 70 -6.74 2.41 -35.26
CA PHE A 70 -7.13 2.02 -33.90
C PHE A 70 -5.90 1.65 -33.07
N ALA A 71 -4.96 0.88 -33.63
CA ALA A 71 -3.71 0.59 -32.93
C ALA A 71 -2.89 1.85 -32.63
N TYR A 72 -2.89 2.89 -33.47
CA TYR A 72 -2.24 4.18 -33.18
C TYR A 72 -2.90 4.91 -32.01
N VAL A 73 -4.24 4.96 -31.97
CA VAL A 73 -4.99 5.52 -30.82
C VAL A 73 -4.68 4.72 -29.55
N SER A 74 -4.73 3.40 -29.60
CA SER A 74 -4.40 2.53 -28.47
C SER A 74 -2.95 2.72 -28.01
N ARG A 75 -1.99 2.92 -28.92
CA ARG A 75 -0.58 3.20 -28.57
C ARG A 75 -0.43 4.49 -27.78
N VAL A 76 -1.17 5.54 -28.13
CA VAL A 76 -1.17 6.81 -27.38
C VAL A 76 -1.69 6.58 -25.95
N LEU A 77 -2.86 5.96 -25.81
CA LEU A 77 -3.50 5.75 -24.52
C LEU A 77 -2.68 4.80 -23.63
N VAL A 78 -2.31 3.62 -24.15
CA VAL A 78 -1.57 2.61 -23.39
C VAL A 78 -0.15 3.09 -23.11
N GLY A 79 0.56 3.60 -24.12
CA GLY A 79 1.95 4.02 -23.95
C GLY A 79 2.08 5.24 -23.05
N GLY A 80 1.16 6.20 -23.15
CA GLY A 80 1.09 7.34 -22.24
C GLY A 80 0.78 6.91 -20.80
N LEU A 81 -0.20 6.01 -20.60
CA LEU A 81 -0.51 5.51 -19.26
C LEU A 81 0.65 4.74 -18.65
N PHE A 82 1.34 3.88 -19.41
CA PHE A 82 2.49 3.12 -18.92
C PHE A 82 3.63 4.04 -18.47
N ILE A 83 3.89 5.14 -19.19
CA ILE A 83 4.89 6.12 -18.75
C ILE A 83 4.48 6.77 -17.43
N VAL A 84 3.22 7.24 -17.31
CA VAL A 84 2.75 7.87 -16.07
C VAL A 84 2.73 6.88 -14.90
N SER A 85 2.08 5.74 -15.09
CA SER A 85 1.93 4.68 -14.09
C SER A 85 3.28 4.17 -13.62
N GLY A 86 4.19 3.86 -14.56
CA GLY A 86 5.54 3.44 -14.23
C GLY A 86 6.34 4.52 -13.50
N LEU A 87 6.18 5.80 -13.86
CA LEU A 87 6.88 6.90 -13.18
C LEU A 87 6.35 7.16 -11.77
N ILE A 88 5.04 7.05 -11.55
CA ILE A 88 4.44 7.14 -10.22
C ILE A 88 5.02 6.05 -9.32
N LYS A 89 5.08 4.79 -9.78
CA LYS A 89 5.71 3.70 -9.02
C LYS A 89 7.22 3.93 -8.84
N ALA A 90 7.93 4.44 -9.85
CA ALA A 90 9.35 4.77 -9.77
C ALA A 90 9.65 5.93 -8.79
N ASN A 91 8.66 6.77 -8.47
CA ASN A 91 8.77 7.84 -7.49
C ASN A 91 8.68 7.34 -6.04
N ASP A 92 8.13 6.14 -5.79
CA ASP A 92 8.27 5.43 -4.52
C ASP A 92 8.35 3.90 -4.73
N PRO A 93 9.53 3.42 -5.21
CA PRO A 93 9.73 2.00 -5.50
C PRO A 93 9.78 1.15 -4.23
N LYS A 94 10.08 1.74 -3.07
CA LYS A 94 10.02 1.04 -1.77
C LYS A 94 8.57 0.78 -1.36
N GLY A 95 7.69 1.75 -1.52
CA GLY A 95 6.25 1.56 -1.31
C GLY A 95 5.67 0.49 -2.23
N PHE A 96 6.08 0.47 -3.51
CA PHE A 96 5.69 -0.60 -4.42
C PHE A 96 6.30 -1.97 -4.04
N ALA A 97 7.52 -1.99 -3.50
CA ALA A 97 8.16 -3.23 -3.03
C ALA A 97 7.39 -3.85 -1.85
N TYR A 98 6.98 -3.08 -0.84
CA TYR A 98 6.18 -3.59 0.28
C TYR A 98 4.89 -4.27 -0.19
N LYS A 99 4.31 -3.77 -1.28
CA LYS A 99 3.10 -4.36 -1.84
C LYS A 99 3.37 -5.65 -2.59
N LEU A 100 4.53 -5.77 -3.23
CA LEU A 100 4.99 -7.05 -3.75
C LEU A 100 5.25 -8.04 -2.61
N GLU A 101 5.81 -7.60 -1.49
CA GLU A 101 5.99 -8.43 -0.29
C GLU A 101 4.63 -8.97 0.19
N GLU A 102 3.62 -8.11 0.35
CA GLU A 102 2.24 -8.50 0.68
C GLU A 102 1.67 -9.55 -0.29
N TYR A 103 1.93 -9.42 -1.61
CA TYR A 103 1.49 -10.41 -2.60
C TYR A 103 2.24 -11.75 -2.53
N PHE A 104 3.49 -11.74 -2.07
CA PHE A 104 4.35 -12.93 -1.96
C PHE A 104 4.15 -13.69 -0.65
N GLU A 105 3.47 -13.10 0.32
CA GLU A 105 3.06 -13.80 1.52
C GLU A 105 2.13 -14.98 1.19
N ASP A 106 2.24 -16.04 1.99
CA ASP A 106 1.59 -17.31 1.69
C ASP A 106 0.05 -17.22 1.74
N GLY A 107 -0.47 -16.28 2.52
CA GLY A 107 -1.89 -15.95 2.60
C GLY A 107 -2.43 -15.13 1.43
N ALA A 108 -1.58 -14.65 0.51
CA ALA A 108 -1.98 -13.80 -0.61
C ALA A 108 -1.98 -14.57 -1.94
N LEU A 109 -0.97 -14.43 -2.80
CA LEU A 109 -1.02 -15.08 -4.12
C LEU A 109 -0.84 -16.60 -4.03
N ALA A 110 -0.04 -17.07 -3.07
CA ALA A 110 0.30 -18.48 -2.96
C ALA A 110 -0.92 -19.34 -2.60
N TYR A 111 -1.81 -18.88 -1.72
CA TYR A 111 -2.97 -19.67 -1.30
C TYR A 111 -3.85 -20.12 -2.49
N ARG A 112 -4.05 -19.27 -3.51
CA ARG A 112 -4.81 -19.67 -4.72
C ARG A 112 -4.14 -20.82 -5.46
N ILE A 113 -2.81 -20.81 -5.54
CA ILE A 113 -2.04 -21.87 -6.19
C ILE A 113 -2.12 -23.14 -5.34
N LYS A 114 -2.03 -23.02 -4.01
CA LYS A 114 -2.25 -24.13 -3.07
C LYS A 114 -3.62 -24.78 -3.30
N GLU A 115 -4.68 -23.97 -3.43
CA GLU A 115 -6.06 -24.44 -3.69
C GLU A 115 -6.23 -25.08 -5.07
N TRP A 116 -5.77 -24.44 -6.15
CA TRP A 116 -6.01 -24.95 -7.51
C TRP A 116 -5.25 -26.23 -7.83
N PHE A 117 -4.06 -26.39 -7.27
CA PHE A 117 -3.18 -27.52 -7.56
C PHE A 117 -3.05 -28.49 -6.39
N ASN A 118 -3.77 -28.25 -5.29
CA ASN A 118 -3.71 -29.03 -4.05
C ASN A 118 -2.27 -29.18 -3.53
N TRP A 119 -1.48 -28.11 -3.68
CA TRP A 119 -0.04 -28.06 -3.40
C TRP A 119 0.22 -27.30 -2.08
N GLU A 120 -0.02 -27.95 -0.95
CA GLU A 120 -0.02 -27.32 0.39
C GLU A 120 1.33 -26.67 0.79
N THR A 121 2.45 -27.07 0.18
CA THR A 121 3.81 -26.57 0.49
C THR A 121 4.32 -25.46 -0.44
N PHE A 122 3.50 -24.98 -1.37
CA PHE A 122 3.93 -23.96 -2.33
C PHE A 122 4.08 -22.59 -1.66
N THR A 123 5.26 -21.98 -1.69
CA THR A 123 5.49 -20.64 -1.12
C THR A 123 6.12 -19.69 -2.13
N LEU A 124 5.79 -18.40 -2.00
CA LEU A 124 6.41 -17.30 -2.75
C LEU A 124 7.31 -16.42 -1.89
N GLU A 125 7.47 -16.73 -0.59
CA GLU A 125 8.19 -15.89 0.37
C GLU A 125 9.66 -15.64 -0.02
N TYR A 126 10.28 -16.55 -0.77
CA TYR A 126 11.63 -16.35 -1.30
C TYR A 126 11.77 -15.09 -2.18
N LEU A 127 10.66 -14.61 -2.78
CA LEU A 127 10.65 -13.39 -3.58
C LEU A 127 10.60 -12.11 -2.74
N ILE A 128 10.27 -12.18 -1.44
CA ILE A 128 10.19 -11.04 -0.52
C ILE A 128 11.55 -10.34 -0.43
N GLU A 129 12.65 -11.10 -0.28
CA GLU A 129 14.01 -10.54 -0.25
C GLU A 129 14.40 -9.83 -1.56
N HIS A 130 13.72 -10.17 -2.66
CA HIS A 130 13.96 -9.61 -3.99
C HIS A 130 12.90 -8.57 -4.39
N ALA A 131 11.91 -8.28 -3.53
CA ALA A 131 10.79 -7.40 -3.84
C ALA A 131 11.24 -6.00 -4.27
N LEU A 132 12.24 -5.43 -3.59
CA LEU A 132 12.79 -4.12 -3.97
C LEU A 132 13.42 -4.13 -5.37
N LEU A 133 14.19 -5.18 -5.70
CA LEU A 133 14.80 -5.31 -7.03
C LEU A 133 13.72 -5.47 -8.10
N LEU A 134 12.73 -6.33 -7.86
CA LEU A 134 11.61 -6.56 -8.76
C LEU A 134 10.79 -5.29 -8.99
N SER A 135 10.48 -4.55 -7.91
CA SER A 135 9.81 -3.25 -7.97
C SER A 135 10.54 -2.29 -8.92
N VAL A 136 11.85 -2.11 -8.74
CA VAL A 136 12.67 -1.24 -9.60
C VAL A 136 12.64 -1.70 -11.06
N LEU A 137 12.83 -3.00 -11.31
CA LEU A 137 12.83 -3.56 -12.66
C LEU A 137 11.49 -3.39 -13.35
N ILE A 138 10.38 -3.69 -12.67
CA ILE A 138 9.02 -3.54 -13.18
C ILE A 138 8.74 -2.07 -13.53
N CYS A 139 9.09 -1.13 -12.66
CA CYS A 139 8.89 0.30 -12.91
C CYS A 139 9.62 0.77 -14.16
N ILE A 140 10.91 0.45 -14.27
CA ILE A 140 11.73 0.81 -15.44
C ILE A 140 11.18 0.15 -16.70
N PHE A 141 10.82 -1.13 -16.62
CA PHE A 141 10.30 -1.90 -17.73
C PHE A 141 8.97 -1.34 -18.25
N GLU A 142 8.05 -0.95 -17.36
CA GLU A 142 6.77 -0.34 -17.70
C GLU A 142 6.97 0.98 -18.46
N ILE A 143 7.83 1.88 -17.96
CA ILE A 143 8.15 3.16 -18.64
C ILE A 143 8.78 2.92 -20.00
N VAL A 144 9.79 2.03 -20.09
CA VAL A 144 10.50 1.72 -21.33
C VAL A 144 9.54 1.13 -22.36
N LEU A 145 8.71 0.16 -21.97
CA LEU A 145 7.68 -0.40 -22.87
C LEU A 145 6.70 0.67 -23.36
N GLY A 146 6.22 1.53 -22.46
CA GLY A 146 5.33 2.65 -22.82
C GLY A 146 5.95 3.57 -23.88
N ALA A 147 7.22 3.95 -23.69
CA ALA A 147 7.96 4.77 -24.64
C ALA A 147 8.18 4.05 -25.99
N LEU A 148 8.57 2.77 -25.98
CA LEU A 148 8.77 2.00 -27.22
C LEU A 148 7.48 1.88 -28.03
N VAL A 149 6.34 1.67 -27.35
CA VAL A 149 5.02 1.57 -27.99
C VAL A 149 4.59 2.91 -28.58
N LEU A 150 4.84 4.04 -27.91
CA LEU A 150 4.62 5.38 -28.49
C LEU A 150 5.50 5.61 -29.73
N LEU A 151 6.80 5.32 -29.64
CA LEU A 151 7.76 5.53 -30.73
C LEU A 151 7.67 4.49 -31.86
N GLY A 152 6.89 3.42 -31.68
CA GLY A 152 6.71 2.36 -32.67
C GLY A 152 7.95 1.48 -32.84
N ALA A 153 8.81 1.45 -31.83
CA ALA A 153 10.09 0.75 -31.85
C ALA A 153 9.92 -0.71 -31.39
N LYS A 154 10.55 -1.65 -32.11
CA LYS A 154 10.49 -3.09 -31.82
C LYS A 154 9.09 -3.65 -31.51
N MET A 155 8.05 -3.16 -32.22
CA MET A 155 6.65 -3.47 -31.89
C MET A 155 6.32 -4.95 -31.75
N LYS A 156 7.00 -5.86 -32.48
CA LYS A 156 6.80 -7.32 -32.30
C LYS A 156 7.16 -7.77 -30.88
N SER A 157 8.32 -7.36 -30.37
CA SER A 157 8.78 -7.71 -29.02
C SER A 157 8.02 -6.90 -27.97
N SER A 158 7.91 -5.58 -28.16
CA SER A 158 7.25 -4.69 -27.19
C SER A 158 5.80 -5.07 -26.97
N SER A 159 5.05 -5.44 -28.03
CA SER A 159 3.65 -5.87 -27.88
C SER A 159 3.49 -7.24 -27.21
N TRP A 160 4.41 -8.19 -27.40
CA TRP A 160 4.38 -9.47 -26.68
C TRP A 160 4.67 -9.29 -25.20
N LEU A 161 5.71 -8.55 -24.88
CA LEU A 161 6.09 -8.23 -23.50
C LEU A 161 4.98 -7.47 -22.77
N MET A 162 4.39 -6.47 -23.43
CA MET A 162 3.26 -5.71 -22.90
C MET A 162 2.02 -6.58 -22.70
N LEU A 163 1.71 -7.50 -23.62
CA LEU A 163 0.59 -8.43 -23.47
C LEU A 163 0.80 -9.37 -22.28
N ILE A 164 2.00 -9.95 -22.14
CA ILE A 164 2.33 -10.83 -21.00
C ILE A 164 2.20 -10.07 -19.68
N MET A 165 2.75 -8.85 -19.62
CA MET A 165 2.69 -8.02 -18.42
C MET A 165 1.24 -7.65 -18.07
N MET A 166 0.41 -7.29 -19.05
CA MET A 166 -1.01 -6.98 -18.81
C MET A 166 -1.81 -8.21 -18.40
N LEU A 167 -1.55 -9.39 -18.98
CA LEU A 167 -2.20 -10.63 -18.56
C LEU A 167 -1.86 -10.95 -17.10
N PHE A 168 -0.60 -10.77 -16.72
CA PHE A 168 -0.16 -10.93 -15.33
C PHE A 168 -0.83 -9.94 -14.38
N PHE A 169 -0.85 -8.64 -14.68
CA PHE A 169 -1.51 -7.65 -13.81
C PHE A 169 -3.03 -7.83 -13.75
N THR A 170 -3.66 -8.17 -14.87
CA THR A 170 -5.11 -8.48 -14.90
C THR A 170 -5.41 -9.69 -14.01
N PHE A 171 -4.53 -10.68 -13.97
CA PHE A 171 -4.64 -11.82 -13.07
C PHE A 171 -4.48 -11.41 -11.60
N LEU A 172 -3.49 -10.57 -11.28
CA LEU A 172 -3.30 -10.06 -9.91
C LEU A 172 -4.51 -9.24 -9.43
N THR A 173 -5.02 -8.34 -10.27
CA THR A 173 -6.18 -7.51 -9.88
C THR A 173 -7.46 -8.32 -9.82
N TRP A 174 -7.61 -9.36 -10.66
CA TRP A 174 -8.68 -10.35 -10.50
C TRP A 174 -8.59 -11.09 -9.17
N HIS A 175 -7.39 -11.57 -8.80
CA HIS A 175 -7.15 -12.25 -7.55
C HIS A 175 -7.55 -11.39 -6.34
N THR A 176 -7.09 -10.13 -6.31
CA THR A 176 -7.44 -9.14 -5.30
C THR A 176 -8.96 -8.87 -5.26
N LYS A 177 -9.63 -8.78 -6.42
CA LYS A 177 -11.09 -8.57 -6.50
C LYS A 177 -11.90 -9.74 -5.94
N GLU A 178 -11.44 -10.97 -6.15
CA GLU A 178 -12.12 -12.20 -5.73
C GLU A 178 -11.61 -12.74 -4.38
N CYS A 179 -10.84 -11.94 -3.62
CA CYS A 179 -10.38 -12.32 -2.29
C CYS A 179 -11.54 -12.28 -1.29
N ASP A 180 -11.70 -13.36 -0.53
CA ASP A 180 -12.70 -13.47 0.53
C ASP A 180 -11.97 -13.71 1.87
N PRO A 181 -12.03 -12.75 2.82
CA PRO A 181 -11.35 -12.87 4.11
C PRO A 181 -12.02 -13.88 5.06
N HIS A 182 -13.19 -14.41 4.71
CA HIS A 182 -13.92 -15.39 5.52
C HIS A 182 -13.61 -16.84 5.16
N THR A 183 -12.93 -17.08 4.03
CA THR A 183 -12.47 -18.44 3.70
C THR A 183 -11.22 -18.80 4.49
N THR A 184 -10.89 -20.08 4.49
CA THR A 184 -9.69 -20.60 5.11
C THR A 184 -8.97 -21.50 4.14
N PHE A 185 -7.64 -21.44 4.15
CA PHE A 185 -6.80 -22.35 3.39
C PHE A 185 -5.87 -23.10 4.33
N THR A 186 -5.35 -24.21 3.83
CA THR A 186 -4.43 -25.06 4.57
C THR A 186 -3.02 -24.80 4.11
N ASP A 187 -2.13 -24.61 5.09
CA ASP A 187 -0.73 -24.32 4.87
C ASP A 187 0.15 -25.37 5.53
N VAL A 188 1.24 -25.77 4.87
CA VAL A 188 2.19 -26.74 5.39
C VAL A 188 3.61 -26.20 5.27
N ASP A 189 4.16 -25.81 6.42
CA ASP A 189 5.50 -25.22 6.53
C ASP A 189 6.45 -26.15 7.29
N THR A 190 7.74 -26.07 6.93
CA THR A 190 8.81 -26.76 7.67
C THR A 190 9.75 -25.74 8.29
N TYR A 191 9.83 -25.76 9.62
CA TYR A 191 10.65 -24.84 10.40
C TYR A 191 11.83 -25.59 11.03
N ALA A 192 12.97 -24.91 11.19
CA ALA A 192 14.02 -25.42 12.06
C ALA A 192 13.53 -25.43 13.52
N ILE A 193 13.87 -26.46 14.29
CA ILE A 193 13.33 -26.65 15.64
C ILE A 193 13.70 -25.52 16.61
N ASN A 194 14.85 -24.87 16.39
CA ASN A 194 15.32 -23.74 17.18
C ASN A 194 14.78 -22.38 16.70
N SER A 195 13.96 -22.34 15.66
CA SER A 195 13.40 -21.09 15.16
C SER A 195 12.36 -20.51 16.13
N THR A 196 12.22 -19.19 16.13
CA THR A 196 11.19 -18.48 16.90
C THR A 196 9.78 -18.95 16.51
N ALA A 197 9.55 -19.23 15.23
CA ALA A 197 8.29 -19.75 14.71
C ALA A 197 7.96 -21.15 15.27
N ALA A 198 8.92 -22.07 15.29
CA ALA A 198 8.71 -23.41 15.86
C ALA A 198 8.43 -23.34 17.37
N ASN A 199 9.20 -22.53 18.11
CA ASN A 199 9.04 -22.35 19.56
C ASN A 199 7.68 -21.73 19.93
N ALA A 200 7.10 -20.89 19.06
CA ALA A 200 5.78 -20.31 19.26
C ALA A 200 4.65 -21.29 18.89
N LYS A 201 4.78 -22.03 17.77
CA LYS A 201 3.70 -22.86 17.22
C LYS A 201 3.58 -24.24 17.87
N ILE A 202 4.69 -24.85 18.34
CA ILE A 202 4.64 -26.18 18.99
C ILE A 202 3.73 -26.17 20.25
N PRO A 203 3.84 -25.19 21.18
CA PRO A 203 2.93 -25.11 22.32
C PRO A 203 1.48 -24.82 21.91
N GLN A 204 1.27 -24.03 20.85
CA GLN A 204 -0.08 -23.70 20.37
C GLN A 204 -0.80 -24.91 19.76
N ALA A 205 -0.07 -25.82 19.11
CA ALA A 205 -0.63 -27.05 18.54
C ALA A 205 -1.29 -27.98 19.59
N ILE A 206 -0.94 -27.83 20.87
CA ILE A 206 -1.55 -28.60 21.96
C ILE A 206 -2.98 -28.13 22.25
N ASN A 207 -3.25 -26.83 22.09
CA ASN A 207 -4.51 -26.20 22.49
C ASN A 207 -5.36 -25.72 21.29
N ASN A 208 -4.84 -25.80 20.06
CA ASN A 208 -5.48 -25.27 18.86
C ASN A 208 -5.65 -26.36 17.80
N GLU A 209 -6.90 -26.77 17.55
CA GLU A 209 -7.26 -27.79 16.54
C GLU A 209 -6.88 -27.40 15.10
N ASN A 210 -6.65 -26.11 14.84
CA ASN A 210 -6.24 -25.61 13.52
C ASN A 210 -4.75 -25.80 13.23
N ILE A 211 -3.95 -26.27 14.19
CA ILE A 211 -2.51 -26.48 14.05
C ILE A 211 -2.19 -27.95 14.33
N THR A 212 -1.65 -28.65 13.34
CA THR A 212 -1.26 -30.07 13.43
C THR A 212 0.21 -30.26 13.10
N ILE A 213 0.95 -30.94 13.98
CA ILE A 213 2.34 -31.33 13.70
C ILE A 213 2.33 -32.59 12.84
N LEU A 214 2.81 -32.50 11.60
CA LEU A 214 2.86 -33.63 10.67
C LEU A 214 4.09 -34.49 10.88
N ASN A 215 5.24 -33.87 11.09
CA ASN A 215 6.51 -34.54 11.27
C ASN A 215 7.42 -33.71 12.19
N GLN A 216 8.17 -34.37 13.08
CA GLN A 216 9.12 -33.70 13.96
C GLN A 216 10.40 -34.55 14.05
N THR A 217 11.51 -33.93 13.68
CA THR A 217 12.86 -34.48 13.77
C THR A 217 13.70 -33.68 14.77
N GLN A 218 14.93 -34.10 15.03
CA GLN A 218 15.84 -33.35 15.92
C GLN A 218 16.25 -31.99 15.36
N GLU A 219 16.10 -31.75 14.05
CA GLU A 219 16.52 -30.51 13.39
C GLU A 219 15.33 -29.69 12.86
N PHE A 220 14.25 -30.34 12.41
CA PHE A 220 13.11 -29.68 11.75
C PHE A 220 11.76 -30.17 12.27
N VAL A 221 10.76 -29.30 12.22
CA VAL A 221 9.35 -29.60 12.47
C VAL A 221 8.51 -29.15 11.28
N THR A 222 7.65 -30.04 10.78
CA THR A 222 6.67 -29.74 9.73
C THR A 222 5.30 -29.56 10.38
N ILE A 223 4.71 -28.38 10.20
CA ILE A 223 3.47 -27.96 10.82
C ILE A 223 2.45 -27.67 9.71
N LYS A 224 1.25 -28.21 9.90
CA LYS A 224 0.07 -27.94 9.10
C LYS A 224 -0.83 -26.96 9.85
N GLU A 225 -1.19 -25.85 9.23
CA GLU A 225 -1.97 -24.78 9.85
C GLU A 225 -3.12 -24.34 8.95
N VAL A 226 -4.31 -24.15 9.52
CA VAL A 226 -5.44 -23.53 8.84
C VAL A 226 -5.37 -22.02 9.04
N LYS A 227 -5.10 -21.28 7.96
CA LYS A 227 -4.94 -19.83 7.95
C LYS A 227 -6.08 -19.15 7.18
N LYS A 228 -6.29 -17.86 7.45
CA LYS A 228 -7.17 -16.99 6.66
C LYS A 228 -6.35 -16.33 5.54
N PRO A 229 -6.94 -16.12 4.35
CA PRO A 229 -6.31 -15.34 3.29
C PRO A 229 -6.03 -13.90 3.74
N GLN A 230 -4.93 -13.36 3.21
CA GLN A 230 -4.57 -11.96 3.32
C GLN A 230 -5.00 -11.23 2.04
N CYS A 231 -6.07 -10.44 2.15
CA CYS A 231 -6.55 -9.65 1.03
C CYS A 231 -5.73 -8.36 0.91
N VAL A 232 -5.18 -8.15 -0.30
CA VAL A 232 -4.42 -6.93 -0.63
C VAL A 232 -5.39 -5.89 -1.19
N ASP A 233 -5.63 -4.80 -0.47
CA ASP A 233 -6.73 -3.88 -0.78
C ASP A 233 -6.38 -2.74 -1.76
N ASP A 234 -5.09 -2.51 -2.07
CA ASP A 234 -4.69 -1.46 -3.01
C ASP A 234 -3.41 -1.74 -3.81
N CYS A 235 -3.22 -0.98 -4.90
CA CYS A 235 -2.07 -1.10 -5.81
C CYS A 235 -0.81 -0.37 -5.31
N GLY A 236 -0.64 -0.22 -3.99
CA GLY A 236 0.58 0.35 -3.40
C GLY A 236 0.84 1.81 -3.74
N CYS A 237 2.06 2.14 -4.16
CA CYS A 237 2.48 3.50 -4.50
C CYS A 237 1.54 4.24 -5.48
N PHE A 238 0.95 3.53 -6.45
CA PHE A 238 -0.08 4.13 -7.31
C PHE A 238 -1.39 4.40 -6.55
N GLY A 239 -1.75 3.50 -5.62
CA GLY A 239 -2.83 3.69 -4.67
C GLY A 239 -2.61 4.91 -3.76
N ASP A 240 -1.40 5.07 -3.21
CA ASP A 240 -1.02 6.25 -2.42
C ASP A 240 -1.14 7.53 -3.24
N ALA A 241 -0.69 7.52 -4.50
CA ALA A 241 -0.85 8.67 -5.39
C ALA A 241 -2.33 9.01 -5.67
N MET A 242 -3.18 8.00 -5.83
CA MET A 242 -4.63 8.17 -5.98
C MET A 242 -5.28 8.68 -4.69
N LYS A 243 -4.94 8.10 -3.53
CA LYS A 243 -5.36 8.55 -2.19
C LYS A 243 -4.98 10.01 -1.96
N GLY A 244 -3.73 10.36 -2.20
CA GLY A 244 -3.21 11.71 -1.99
C GLY A 244 -3.75 12.76 -2.97
N SER A 245 -4.38 12.35 -4.08
CA SER A 245 -4.86 13.29 -5.11
C SER A 245 -6.38 13.39 -5.21
N ILE A 246 -7.10 12.27 -5.01
CA ILE A 246 -8.57 12.18 -5.14
C ILE A 246 -9.23 11.81 -3.79
N GLY A 247 -8.43 11.57 -2.74
CA GLY A 247 -8.93 11.25 -1.39
C GLY A 247 -9.20 9.76 -1.14
N ARG A 248 -9.01 8.88 -2.15
CA ARG A 248 -9.18 7.43 -1.99
C ARG A 248 -8.34 6.61 -2.99
N SER A 249 -8.07 5.36 -2.64
CA SER A 249 -7.50 4.37 -3.58
C SER A 249 -8.58 3.90 -4.56
N LEU A 250 -8.13 3.32 -5.68
CA LEU A 250 -9.00 2.51 -6.52
C LEU A 250 -9.37 1.23 -5.76
N THR A 251 -10.65 0.90 -5.74
CA THR A 251 -11.12 -0.39 -5.20
C THR A 251 -10.55 -1.56 -6.00
N PRO A 252 -10.48 -2.78 -5.43
CA PRO A 252 -10.12 -4.00 -6.16
C PRO A 252 -10.86 -4.15 -7.50
N ALA A 253 -12.16 -3.86 -7.52
CA ALA A 253 -12.99 -3.95 -8.71
C ALA A 253 -12.66 -2.87 -9.77
N GLU A 254 -12.45 -1.62 -9.36
CA GLU A 254 -12.02 -0.54 -10.26
C GLU A 254 -10.66 -0.83 -10.89
N SER A 255 -9.72 -1.34 -10.08
CA SER A 255 -8.37 -1.72 -10.55
C SER A 255 -8.42 -2.86 -11.58
N PHE A 256 -9.25 -3.87 -11.34
CA PHE A 256 -9.47 -4.96 -12.29
C PHE A 256 -10.07 -4.47 -13.63
N TRP A 257 -11.10 -3.62 -13.59
CA TRP A 257 -11.70 -3.07 -14.81
C TRP A 257 -10.74 -2.18 -15.59
N LYS A 258 -9.94 -1.38 -14.90
CA LYS A 258 -8.85 -0.61 -15.52
C LYS A 258 -7.88 -1.53 -16.28
N ASP A 259 -7.47 -2.65 -15.68
CA ASP A 259 -6.56 -3.60 -16.34
C ASP A 259 -7.23 -4.33 -17.52
N ILE A 260 -8.52 -4.68 -17.44
CA ILE A 260 -9.30 -5.22 -18.57
C ILE A 260 -9.35 -4.22 -19.74
N VAL A 261 -9.65 -2.95 -19.47
CA VAL A 261 -9.70 -1.89 -20.49
C VAL A 261 -8.35 -1.76 -21.17
N LEU A 262 -7.26 -1.78 -20.40
CA LEU A 262 -5.91 -1.73 -20.94
C LEU A 262 -5.55 -2.98 -21.74
N LEU A 263 -5.90 -4.17 -21.23
CA LEU A 263 -5.68 -5.43 -21.92
C LEU A 263 -6.40 -5.44 -23.28
N TYR A 264 -7.64 -4.94 -23.35
CA TYR A 264 -8.37 -4.78 -24.61
C TYR A 264 -7.59 -3.91 -25.60
N LEU A 265 -7.13 -2.73 -25.19
CA LEU A 265 -6.34 -1.84 -26.04
C LEU A 265 -4.99 -2.48 -26.46
N VAL A 266 -4.35 -3.22 -25.56
CA VAL A 266 -3.11 -3.96 -25.84
C VAL A 266 -3.35 -5.08 -26.85
N VAL A 267 -4.48 -5.79 -26.79
CA VAL A 267 -4.87 -6.78 -27.80
C VAL A 267 -5.03 -6.14 -29.18
N ILE A 268 -5.62 -4.95 -29.28
CA ILE A 268 -5.71 -4.20 -30.56
C ILE A 268 -4.31 -3.88 -31.11
N ILE A 269 -3.39 -3.42 -30.26
CA ILE A 269 -1.98 -3.20 -30.64
C ILE A 269 -1.33 -4.50 -31.11
N PHE A 270 -1.55 -5.58 -30.36
CA PHE A 270 -0.96 -6.89 -30.63
C PHE A 270 -1.44 -7.47 -31.97
N ILE A 271 -2.72 -7.38 -32.29
CA ILE A 271 -3.27 -7.83 -33.58
C ILE A 271 -2.63 -7.05 -34.74
N SER A 272 -2.46 -5.73 -34.58
CA SER A 272 -1.87 -4.87 -35.60
C SER A 272 -0.33 -4.87 -35.62
N ARG A 273 0.36 -5.57 -34.70
CA ARG A 273 1.83 -5.52 -34.52
C ARG A 273 2.67 -5.77 -35.78
N ARG A 274 2.17 -6.60 -36.71
CA ARG A 274 2.89 -6.92 -37.96
C ARG A 274 2.78 -5.81 -39.01
N LYS A 275 1.78 -4.93 -38.89
CA LYS A 275 1.53 -3.79 -39.78
C LYS A 275 2.20 -2.50 -39.29
N ILE A 276 2.53 -2.42 -38.00
CA ILE A 276 3.16 -1.24 -37.40
C ILE A 276 4.66 -1.28 -37.70
N THR A 277 5.11 -0.33 -38.53
CA THR A 277 6.53 -0.06 -38.78
C THR A 277 7.05 1.01 -37.82
N ASN A 278 8.36 1.23 -37.82
CA ASN A 278 8.95 2.35 -37.09
C ASN A 278 8.34 3.68 -37.58
N ASN A 279 7.99 4.55 -36.63
CA ASN A 279 7.37 5.83 -36.93
C ASN A 279 8.31 6.72 -37.77
N THR A 280 7.70 7.46 -38.71
CA THR A 280 8.33 8.60 -39.39
C THR A 280 8.47 9.80 -38.46
N ASN A 281 9.24 10.82 -38.84
CA ASN A 281 9.39 12.05 -38.06
C ASN A 281 8.04 12.76 -37.81
N ARG A 282 7.14 12.77 -38.80
CA ARG A 282 5.81 13.37 -38.65
C ARG A 282 4.93 12.56 -37.70
N GLU A 283 4.94 11.24 -37.82
CA GLU A 283 4.21 10.36 -36.90
C GLU A 283 4.74 10.49 -35.48
N ASN A 284 6.06 10.58 -35.28
CA ASN A 284 6.65 10.79 -33.95
C ASN A 284 6.16 12.10 -33.32
N ILE A 285 6.10 13.20 -34.07
CA ILE A 285 5.57 14.47 -33.56
C ILE A 285 4.12 14.28 -33.11
N VAL A 286 3.27 13.68 -33.94
CA VAL A 286 1.87 13.43 -33.61
C VAL A 286 1.73 12.55 -32.36
N MET A 287 2.45 11.43 -32.31
CA MET A 287 2.42 10.50 -31.17
C MET A 287 2.92 11.13 -29.88
N ILE A 288 3.97 11.96 -29.94
CA ILE A 288 4.49 12.69 -28.77
C ILE A 288 3.49 13.74 -28.32
N VAL A 289 2.90 14.53 -29.22
CA VAL A 289 1.92 15.57 -28.84
C VAL A 289 0.72 14.96 -28.14
N PHE A 290 0.10 13.93 -28.73
CA PHE A 290 -1.06 13.28 -28.11
C PHE A 290 -0.67 12.47 -26.87
N GLY A 291 0.51 11.82 -26.86
CA GLY A 291 1.03 11.12 -25.69
C GLY A 291 1.28 12.06 -24.52
N THR A 292 1.92 13.21 -24.76
CA THR A 292 2.17 14.25 -23.74
C THR A 292 0.87 14.90 -23.28
N LEU A 293 -0.10 15.14 -24.16
CA LEU A 293 -1.43 15.63 -23.76
C LEU A 293 -2.13 14.64 -22.82
N PHE A 294 -2.05 13.34 -23.11
CA PHE A 294 -2.60 12.29 -22.25
C PHE A 294 -1.84 12.17 -20.91
N ILE A 295 -0.51 12.27 -20.93
CA ILE A 295 0.31 12.36 -19.72
C ILE A 295 -0.06 13.59 -18.89
N SER A 296 -0.34 14.72 -19.54
CA SER A 296 -0.74 15.97 -18.88
C SER A 296 -2.09 15.84 -18.17
N PHE A 297 -3.03 15.10 -18.74
CA PHE A 297 -4.31 14.81 -18.09
C PHE A 297 -4.11 14.08 -16.75
N PHE A 298 -3.29 13.03 -16.71
CA PHE A 298 -2.98 12.35 -15.44
C PHE A 298 -2.09 13.19 -14.51
N SER A 299 -1.17 13.98 -15.06
CA SER A 299 -0.34 14.90 -14.26
C SER A 299 -1.18 15.94 -13.53
N PHE A 300 -2.27 16.39 -14.15
CA PHE A 300 -3.29 17.24 -13.52
C PHE A 300 -4.00 16.50 -12.39
N ILE A 301 -4.49 15.27 -12.64
CA ILE A 301 -5.12 14.43 -11.60
C ILE A 301 -4.19 14.27 -10.40
N PHE A 302 -2.92 13.96 -10.63
CA PHE A 302 -1.94 13.74 -9.57
C PHE A 302 -1.38 15.02 -8.93
N THR A 303 -1.79 16.21 -9.37
CA THR A 303 -1.23 17.50 -8.93
C THR A 303 0.30 17.57 -9.03
N TRP A 304 0.87 16.86 -10.00
CA TRP A 304 2.32 16.73 -10.17
C TRP A 304 2.70 16.86 -11.65
N SER A 305 3.42 17.92 -12.00
CA SER A 305 3.77 18.26 -13.39
C SER A 305 5.00 17.53 -13.93
N PHE A 306 5.81 16.92 -13.06
CA PHE A 306 7.05 16.23 -13.45
C PHE A 306 6.85 15.10 -14.48
N PRO A 307 5.77 14.30 -14.48
CA PRO A 307 5.55 13.28 -15.51
C PRO A 307 5.50 13.84 -16.93
N ILE A 308 5.01 15.07 -17.11
CA ILE A 308 5.01 15.77 -18.41
C ILE A 308 6.45 16.00 -18.88
N ILE A 309 7.26 16.59 -18.00
CA ILE A 309 8.67 16.93 -18.29
C ILE A 309 9.48 15.66 -18.53
N PHE A 310 9.37 14.69 -17.62
CA PHE A 310 10.07 13.42 -17.69
C PHE A 310 9.69 12.64 -18.95
N GLY A 311 8.39 12.50 -19.24
CA GLY A 311 7.91 11.79 -20.43
C GLY A 311 8.39 12.46 -21.73
N LEU A 312 8.23 13.78 -21.85
CA LEU A 312 8.65 14.53 -23.03
C LEU A 312 10.18 14.45 -23.22
N ALA A 313 10.96 14.70 -22.15
CA ALA A 313 12.42 14.64 -22.20
C ALA A 313 12.91 13.23 -22.55
N SER A 314 12.32 12.19 -21.97
CA SER A 314 12.68 10.79 -22.24
C SER A 314 12.43 10.41 -23.71
N LEU A 315 11.27 10.80 -24.25
CA LEU A 315 10.92 10.54 -25.65
C LEU A 315 11.84 11.30 -26.63
N ILE A 316 12.11 12.57 -26.36
CA ILE A 316 13.04 13.39 -27.18
C ILE A 316 14.45 12.81 -27.11
N LEU A 317 14.93 12.45 -25.93
CA LEU A 317 16.27 11.91 -25.73
C LEU A 317 16.44 10.56 -26.44
N ALA A 318 15.44 9.68 -26.38
CA ALA A 318 15.45 8.43 -27.13
C ALA A 318 15.56 8.67 -28.65
N LEU A 319 14.76 9.60 -29.20
CA LEU A 319 14.84 9.97 -30.61
C LEU A 319 16.18 10.63 -30.98
N TRP A 320 16.74 11.44 -30.07
CA TRP A 320 18.05 12.06 -30.25
C TRP A 320 19.14 11.00 -30.35
N ILE A 321 19.20 10.04 -29.42
CA ILE A 321 20.16 8.93 -29.46
C ILE A 321 20.00 8.10 -30.73
N ARG A 322 18.76 7.82 -31.16
CA ARG A 322 18.51 7.12 -32.41
C ARG A 322 19.10 7.87 -33.62
N ARG A 323 19.08 9.20 -33.59
CA ARG A 323 19.58 10.06 -34.67
C ARG A 323 21.10 10.25 -34.63
N THR A 324 21.70 10.42 -33.44
CA THR A 324 23.11 10.83 -33.27
C THR A 324 24.03 9.70 -32.84
N GLY A 325 23.49 8.56 -32.37
CA GLY A 325 24.24 7.46 -31.77
C GLY A 325 25.14 6.64 -32.70
N GLY A 326 25.38 7.09 -33.93
CA GLY A 326 26.25 6.41 -34.90
C GLY A 326 25.82 4.97 -35.18
N ARG A 327 26.79 4.10 -35.50
CA ARG A 327 26.53 2.67 -35.81
C ARG A 327 26.17 1.83 -34.59
N ILE A 328 26.61 2.24 -33.38
CA ILE A 328 26.50 1.44 -32.16
C ILE A 328 25.16 1.73 -31.45
N LEU A 329 24.86 3.02 -31.21
CA LEU A 329 23.71 3.46 -30.41
C LEU A 329 22.56 4.05 -31.27
N GLY A 330 22.78 4.30 -32.57
CA GLY A 330 21.77 4.86 -33.48
C GLY A 330 20.68 3.87 -33.91
N ASN A 331 20.19 3.03 -32.99
CA ASN A 331 19.21 1.97 -33.25
C ASN A 331 18.22 1.82 -32.08
N ASP A 332 17.28 0.88 -32.20
CA ASP A 332 16.28 0.64 -31.16
C ASP A 332 16.88 0.18 -29.82
N TRP A 333 18.05 -0.48 -29.82
CA TRP A 333 18.74 -0.85 -28.59
C TRP A 333 19.35 0.35 -27.87
N GLY A 334 19.87 1.34 -28.60
CA GLY A 334 20.35 2.59 -28.02
C GLY A 334 19.23 3.38 -27.36
N MET A 335 18.02 3.37 -27.94
CA MET A 335 16.83 3.96 -27.30
C MET A 335 16.47 3.26 -26.00
N ILE A 336 16.45 1.92 -25.99
CA ILE A 336 16.17 1.13 -24.78
C ILE A 336 17.21 1.47 -23.71
N LEU A 337 18.49 1.45 -24.07
CA LEU A 337 19.57 1.72 -23.14
C LEU A 337 19.45 3.11 -22.50
N ILE A 338 19.23 4.17 -23.30
CA ILE A 338 19.15 5.53 -22.74
C ILE A 338 17.91 5.71 -21.86
N LEU A 339 16.77 5.13 -22.24
CA LEU A 339 15.55 5.17 -21.43
C LEU A 339 15.76 4.43 -20.09
N THR A 340 16.36 3.24 -20.13
CA THR A 340 16.72 2.49 -18.93
C THR A 340 17.67 3.30 -18.04
N VAL A 341 18.71 3.93 -18.60
CA VAL A 341 19.66 4.75 -17.83
C VAL A 341 18.96 5.94 -17.16
N VAL A 342 18.11 6.68 -17.87
CA VAL A 342 17.37 7.82 -17.29
C VAL A 342 16.44 7.36 -16.18
N CYS A 343 15.71 6.26 -16.37
CA CYS A 343 14.84 5.71 -15.33
C CYS A 343 15.65 5.21 -14.13
N SER A 344 16.78 4.54 -14.34
CA SER A 344 17.68 4.08 -13.28
C SER A 344 18.26 5.23 -12.48
N ILE A 345 18.64 6.34 -13.13
CA ILE A 345 19.12 7.55 -12.43
C ILE A 345 18.02 8.11 -11.53
N PHE A 346 16.80 8.23 -12.05
CA PHE A 346 15.65 8.73 -11.28
C PHE A 346 15.32 7.83 -10.07
N VAL A 347 15.23 6.52 -10.28
CA VAL A 347 14.96 5.55 -9.21
C VAL A 347 16.10 5.56 -8.18
N THR A 348 17.36 5.62 -8.62
CA THR A 348 18.51 5.70 -7.71
C THR A 348 18.45 6.96 -6.86
N TYR A 349 18.10 8.10 -7.46
CA TYR A 349 17.90 9.35 -6.72
C TYR A 349 16.83 9.18 -5.64
N VAL A 350 15.65 8.65 -5.99
CA VAL A 350 14.55 8.45 -5.04
C VAL A 350 14.89 7.43 -3.94
N LEU A 351 15.68 6.40 -4.22
CA LEU A 351 16.11 5.42 -3.21
C LEU A 351 17.15 5.98 -2.24
N MET A 352 17.97 6.92 -2.71
CA MET A 352 18.99 7.61 -1.91
C MET A 352 18.39 8.78 -1.10
N TYR A 353 17.39 9.45 -1.64
CA TYR A 353 16.73 10.62 -1.06
C TYR A 353 15.25 10.33 -0.76
N LEU A 354 14.41 11.36 -0.69
CA LEU A 354 12.96 11.17 -0.59
C LEU A 354 12.34 11.12 -1.99
N PRO A 355 11.13 10.54 -2.12
CA PRO A 355 10.29 10.73 -3.29
C PRO A 355 10.23 12.21 -3.71
N MET A 356 10.30 12.49 -5.01
CA MET A 356 10.17 13.87 -5.50
C MET A 356 8.79 14.44 -5.17
N ARG A 357 7.77 13.59 -5.16
CA ARG A 357 6.44 13.90 -4.64
C ARG A 357 6.07 12.87 -3.60
N ASP A 358 5.81 13.30 -2.38
CA ASP A 358 5.37 12.41 -1.30
C ASP A 358 3.84 12.47 -1.18
N TYR A 359 3.16 11.38 -1.54
CA TYR A 359 1.70 11.27 -1.45
C TYR A 359 1.20 10.69 -0.12
N ARG A 360 2.13 10.36 0.78
CA ARG A 360 1.79 9.72 2.06
C ARG A 360 1.19 10.75 3.02
N PRO A 361 0.44 10.30 4.04
CA PRO A 361 -0.19 11.20 5.02
C PRO A 361 0.81 12.10 5.76
N TYR A 362 2.07 11.67 5.87
CA TYR A 362 3.15 12.37 6.57
C TYR A 362 4.05 13.23 5.67
N HIS A 363 3.57 13.66 4.52
CA HIS A 363 4.34 14.57 3.67
C HIS A 363 4.50 15.95 4.34
N VAL A 364 5.53 16.69 3.93
CA VAL A 364 5.76 18.05 4.44
C VAL A 364 4.57 18.94 4.12
N GLY A 365 4.06 19.66 5.13
CA GLY A 365 2.86 20.48 5.07
C GLY A 365 1.60 19.80 5.61
N SER A 366 1.65 18.50 5.91
CA SER A 366 0.49 17.76 6.43
C SER A 366 0.28 18.00 7.92
N ASN A 367 -0.98 18.21 8.34
CA ASN A 367 -1.38 18.28 9.75
C ASN A 367 -1.80 16.89 10.23
N LEU A 368 -1.07 16.31 11.18
CA LEU A 368 -1.32 14.94 11.63
C LEU A 368 -2.68 14.76 12.30
N VAL A 369 -3.14 15.73 13.10
CA VAL A 369 -4.45 15.67 13.78
C VAL A 369 -5.59 15.68 12.77
N GLU A 370 -5.51 16.55 11.76
CA GLU A 370 -6.49 16.59 10.67
C GLU A 370 -6.53 15.26 9.90
N ARG A 371 -5.35 14.68 9.60
CA ARG A 371 -5.22 13.40 8.89
C ARG A 371 -5.63 12.18 9.70
N MET A 372 -5.72 12.30 11.02
CA MET A 372 -6.33 11.27 11.88
C MET A 372 -7.86 11.34 11.89
N GLN A 373 -8.43 12.41 11.33
CA GLN A 373 -9.87 12.70 11.38
C GLN A 373 -10.49 12.85 9.96
N ASP A 374 -9.70 12.75 8.89
CA ASP A 374 -10.12 12.98 7.49
C ASP A 374 -10.86 11.81 6.83
N GLY A 375 -11.38 10.89 7.64
CA GLY A 375 -12.11 9.70 7.19
C GLY A 375 -13.60 9.98 7.06
N GLU A 376 -14.28 9.20 6.23
CA GLU A 376 -15.74 9.23 6.08
C GLU A 376 -16.31 7.85 6.40
N ASP A 377 -17.32 7.82 7.28
CA ASP A 377 -17.99 6.57 7.63
C ASP A 377 -18.72 5.96 6.43
N GLY A 378 -18.67 4.63 6.34
CA GLY A 378 -19.38 3.86 5.34
C GLY A 378 -20.88 3.80 5.66
N ILE A 379 -21.70 3.92 4.62
CA ILE A 379 -23.15 3.71 4.74
C ILE A 379 -23.44 2.29 4.29
N TYR A 380 -23.76 1.45 5.27
CA TYR A 380 -24.10 0.04 5.08
C TYR A 380 -25.59 -0.15 5.32
N GLU A 381 -26.26 -0.83 4.40
CA GLU A 381 -27.66 -1.22 4.56
C GLU A 381 -27.73 -2.73 4.76
N ASN A 382 -28.41 -3.16 5.82
CA ASN A 382 -28.56 -4.57 6.17
C ASN A 382 -29.84 -5.12 5.56
N PHE A 383 -29.71 -6.17 4.76
CA PHE A 383 -30.80 -6.88 4.12
C PHE A 383 -30.97 -8.24 4.81
N MET A 384 -32.22 -8.67 4.94
CA MET A 384 -32.53 -10.06 5.27
C MET A 384 -33.00 -10.76 4.00
N VAL A 385 -32.34 -11.86 3.64
CA VAL A 385 -32.69 -12.66 2.46
C VAL A 385 -33.63 -13.78 2.90
N TYR A 386 -34.84 -13.77 2.35
CA TYR A 386 -35.82 -14.83 2.55
C TYR A 386 -36.05 -15.57 1.22
N SER A 387 -35.99 -16.89 1.26
CA SER A 387 -36.32 -17.74 0.12
C SER A 387 -37.78 -18.18 0.22
N ASN A 388 -38.52 -18.01 -0.87
CA ASN A 388 -39.90 -18.48 -0.95
C ASN A 388 -39.92 -19.98 -1.28
N LEU A 389 -40.47 -20.80 -0.38
CA LEU A 389 -40.47 -22.27 -0.53
C LEU A 389 -41.33 -22.78 -1.70
N LYS A 390 -42.31 -22.00 -2.17
CA LYS A 390 -43.21 -22.37 -3.29
C LYS A 390 -42.62 -21.99 -4.65
N THR A 391 -41.91 -20.88 -4.75
CA THR A 391 -41.38 -20.36 -6.02
C THR A 391 -39.87 -20.54 -6.18
N LYS A 392 -39.16 -20.93 -5.11
CA LYS A 392 -37.70 -21.03 -5.02
C LYS A 392 -36.95 -19.76 -5.44
N LYS A 393 -37.60 -18.59 -5.29
CA LYS A 393 -37.01 -17.30 -5.63
C LYS A 393 -36.68 -16.52 -4.36
N ASP A 394 -35.46 -16.02 -4.28
CA ASP A 394 -34.99 -15.25 -3.14
C ASP A 394 -35.47 -13.81 -3.24
N THR A 395 -35.89 -13.25 -2.10
CA THR A 395 -36.34 -11.86 -1.98
C THR A 395 -35.52 -11.18 -0.89
N MET A 396 -34.95 -10.02 -1.21
CA MET A 396 -34.21 -9.20 -0.26
C MET A 396 -35.15 -8.20 0.39
N ILE A 397 -35.10 -8.10 1.72
CA ILE A 397 -35.93 -7.20 2.51
C ILE A 397 -35.03 -6.18 3.20
N THR A 398 -35.32 -4.89 2.99
CA THR A 398 -34.67 -3.75 3.67
C THR A 398 -35.55 -3.20 4.78
N ASN A 399 -35.02 -3.20 6.00
CA ASN A 399 -35.65 -2.62 7.20
C ASN A 399 -37.07 -3.11 7.54
N LEU A 400 -37.47 -2.91 8.80
CA LEU A 400 -38.79 -3.29 9.31
C LEU A 400 -39.86 -2.27 8.92
N ASP A 401 -40.26 -2.27 7.65
CA ASP A 401 -41.38 -1.47 7.15
C ASP A 401 -42.72 -2.25 7.15
N GLU A 402 -43.84 -1.57 6.88
CA GLU A 402 -45.15 -2.23 6.87
C GLU A 402 -45.34 -3.24 5.73
N SER A 403 -44.57 -3.12 4.65
CA SER A 403 -44.66 -4.00 3.48
C SER A 403 -44.06 -5.38 3.72
N THR A 404 -43.23 -5.54 4.75
CA THR A 404 -42.49 -6.77 5.06
C THR A 404 -43.07 -7.59 6.22
N LYS A 405 -44.05 -7.03 6.94
CA LYS A 405 -44.82 -7.72 7.99
C LYS A 405 -45.46 -9.04 7.54
N SER A 406 -45.85 -9.17 6.27
CA SER A 406 -46.48 -10.38 5.73
C SER A 406 -45.52 -11.56 5.54
N ILE A 407 -44.21 -11.30 5.56
CA ILE A 407 -43.16 -12.33 5.43
C ILE A 407 -42.75 -12.84 6.82
N TRP A 408 -42.99 -12.07 7.87
CA TRP A 408 -42.58 -12.39 9.23
C TRP A 408 -43.69 -13.11 9.98
N GLY A 409 -43.40 -14.34 10.38
CA GLY A 409 -44.36 -15.23 11.06
C GLY A 409 -44.98 -16.29 10.13
N ASP A 410 -44.85 -16.16 8.81
CA ASP A 410 -45.21 -17.22 7.85
C ASP A 410 -44.01 -18.13 7.56
N THR A 411 -43.77 -19.06 8.49
CA THR A 411 -42.70 -20.06 8.39
C THR A 411 -43.02 -21.19 7.39
N GLU A 412 -44.24 -21.24 6.85
CA GLU A 412 -44.65 -22.28 5.88
C GLU A 412 -44.33 -21.88 4.43
N THR A 413 -44.30 -20.58 4.12
CA THR A 413 -43.99 -20.11 2.76
C THR A 413 -42.62 -19.45 2.62
N TRP A 414 -42.04 -18.94 3.70
CA TRP A 414 -40.76 -18.23 3.67
C TRP A 414 -39.74 -18.83 4.64
N LYS A 415 -38.51 -19.02 4.15
CA LYS A 415 -37.37 -19.46 4.95
C LYS A 415 -36.31 -18.36 4.98
N PHE A 416 -35.89 -17.97 6.18
CA PHE A 416 -34.72 -17.11 6.33
C PHE A 416 -33.48 -17.87 5.87
N GLU A 417 -32.71 -17.31 4.95
CA GLU A 417 -31.46 -17.90 4.47
C GLU A 417 -30.25 -17.23 5.13
N LYS A 418 -30.09 -15.93 4.94
CA LYS A 418 -28.94 -15.18 5.46
C LYS A 418 -29.24 -13.70 5.66
N ARG A 419 -28.44 -13.07 6.51
CA ARG A 419 -28.29 -11.61 6.57
C ARG A 419 -27.19 -11.22 5.57
N GLU A 420 -27.46 -10.20 4.77
CA GLU A 420 -26.51 -9.69 3.78
C GLU A 420 -26.41 -8.18 3.95
N THR A 421 -25.19 -7.67 4.12
CA THR A 421 -24.94 -6.23 4.24
C THR A 421 -24.50 -5.69 2.89
N LYS A 422 -25.26 -4.75 2.32
CA LYS A 422 -24.86 -4.06 1.09
C LYS A 422 -24.23 -2.72 1.44
N THR A 423 -23.01 -2.52 1.01
CA THR A 423 -22.32 -1.23 1.10
C THR A 423 -22.91 -0.27 0.07
N ILE A 424 -23.65 0.75 0.52
CA ILE A 424 -24.16 1.82 -0.35
C ILE A 424 -23.04 2.81 -0.66
N LYS A 425 -22.30 3.20 0.39
CA LYS A 425 -21.10 4.04 0.29
C LYS A 425 -20.00 3.39 1.12
N ALA A 426 -18.89 3.04 0.49
CA ALA A 426 -17.74 2.47 1.20
C ALA A 426 -17.18 3.50 2.18
N ALA A 427 -16.77 3.04 3.36
CA ALA A 427 -16.04 3.88 4.31
C ALA A 427 -14.71 4.32 3.67
N ILE A 428 -14.36 5.60 3.86
CA ILE A 428 -13.03 6.12 3.56
C ILE A 428 -12.30 6.13 4.91
N PRO A 429 -11.35 5.23 5.14
CA PRO A 429 -10.64 5.20 6.41
C PRO A 429 -9.76 6.45 6.57
N HIS A 430 -9.50 6.85 7.81
CA HIS A 430 -8.57 7.95 8.11
C HIS A 430 -7.21 7.70 7.46
N ALA A 431 -6.56 8.78 7.00
CA ALA A 431 -5.26 8.70 6.37
C ALA A 431 -4.18 8.21 7.34
N ILE A 432 -4.29 8.58 8.63
CA ILE A 432 -3.44 8.10 9.72
C ILE A 432 -4.30 7.33 10.72
N GLN A 433 -3.90 6.11 11.06
CA GLN A 433 -4.67 5.22 11.96
C GLN A 433 -3.86 4.69 13.14
N GLN A 434 -2.57 4.40 12.95
CA GLN A 434 -1.76 3.64 13.90
C GLN A 434 -0.61 4.46 14.47
N PHE A 435 -0.71 5.79 14.44
CA PHE A 435 0.27 6.67 15.07
C PHE A 435 -0.01 6.77 16.56
N ASP A 436 0.63 5.89 17.32
CA ASP A 436 0.56 5.87 18.78
C ASP A 436 1.93 5.58 19.40
N PRO A 437 2.87 6.56 19.38
CA PRO A 437 4.19 6.38 19.97
C PRO A 437 4.07 6.12 21.47
N SER A 438 4.37 4.90 21.89
CA SER A 438 4.15 4.41 23.25
C SER A 438 5.31 3.58 23.77
N ILE A 439 5.39 3.38 25.07
CA ILE A 439 6.38 2.50 25.68
C ILE A 439 5.77 1.72 26.86
N PRO A 440 5.95 0.38 26.90
CA PRO A 440 5.58 -0.40 28.08
C PRO A 440 6.38 0.05 29.29
N VAL A 441 5.72 0.15 30.46
CA VAL A 441 6.36 0.58 31.72
C VAL A 441 7.56 -0.31 32.07
N GLN A 442 7.46 -1.61 31.77
CA GLN A 442 8.54 -2.59 31.98
C GLN A 442 9.78 -2.33 31.10
N ASN A 443 9.56 -1.71 29.94
CA ASN A 443 10.59 -1.41 28.95
C ASN A 443 11.30 -0.07 29.18
N LEU A 444 10.82 0.76 30.12
CA LEU A 444 11.46 2.02 30.48
C LEU A 444 12.92 1.84 30.90
N THR A 445 13.81 2.64 30.31
CA THR A 445 15.20 2.79 30.77
C THR A 445 15.35 4.08 31.58
N THR A 446 16.55 4.33 32.12
CA THR A 446 16.85 5.58 32.84
C THR A 446 16.56 6.82 31.98
N VAL A 447 16.83 6.78 30.68
CA VAL A 447 16.62 7.93 29.78
C VAL A 447 15.15 8.30 29.66
N GLU A 448 14.26 7.31 29.52
CA GLU A 448 12.81 7.56 29.46
C GLU A 448 12.26 7.99 30.81
N LYS A 449 12.73 7.41 31.92
CA LYS A 449 12.29 7.79 33.27
C LYS A 449 12.66 9.23 33.64
N GLU A 450 13.76 9.74 33.11
CA GLU A 450 14.21 11.13 33.30
C GLU A 450 13.56 12.12 32.31
N PHE A 451 12.80 11.63 31.34
CA PHE A 451 12.12 12.49 30.37
C PHE A 451 10.86 13.07 31.00
N GLU A 452 10.80 14.40 31.17
CA GLU A 452 9.78 15.12 31.94
C GLU A 452 8.32 14.66 31.70
N PRO A 453 7.85 14.48 30.46
CA PRO A 453 6.48 14.01 30.21
C PRO A 453 6.20 12.63 30.79
N ILE A 454 7.18 11.71 30.70
CA ILE A 454 7.04 10.35 31.23
C ILE A 454 7.13 10.38 32.76
N SER A 455 8.06 11.14 33.34
CA SER A 455 8.16 11.25 34.80
C SER A 455 6.88 11.82 35.40
N THR A 456 6.27 12.83 34.77
CA THR A 456 4.99 13.40 35.23
C THR A 456 3.85 12.39 35.14
N ILE A 457 3.78 11.59 34.07
CA ILE A 457 2.78 10.52 33.96
C ILE A 457 3.01 9.46 35.05
N LEU A 458 4.26 9.07 35.30
CA LEU A 458 4.59 8.10 36.35
C LEU A 458 4.24 8.62 37.74
N GLU A 459 4.47 9.90 38.03
CA GLU A 459 4.14 10.55 39.30
C GLU A 459 2.62 10.67 39.51
N ASN A 460 1.88 11.07 38.48
CA ASN A 460 0.42 11.24 38.54
C ASN A 460 -0.33 9.91 38.68
N ASN A 461 0.29 8.79 38.29
CA ASN A 461 -0.29 7.44 38.40
C ASN A 461 0.30 6.66 39.58
N GLN A 462 0.81 7.36 40.60
CA GLN A 462 1.15 6.72 41.87
C GLN A 462 -0.09 6.60 42.75
N ALA A 463 -0.34 5.38 43.23
CA ALA A 463 -1.40 5.08 44.16
C ALA A 463 -0.82 4.56 45.49
N GLN A 464 -1.55 4.79 46.58
CA GLN A 464 -1.23 4.20 47.87
C GLN A 464 -1.80 2.78 47.95
N TYR A 465 -0.93 1.83 48.24
CA TYR A 465 -1.26 0.43 48.45
C TYR A 465 -1.01 0.03 49.89
N ILE A 466 -1.80 -0.91 50.38
CA ILE A 466 -1.58 -1.62 51.63
C ILE A 466 -1.30 -3.08 51.28
N ASP A 467 -0.20 -3.64 51.77
CA ASP A 467 0.09 -5.06 51.61
C ASP A 467 -0.78 -5.87 52.60
N VAL A 468 -1.56 -6.81 52.09
CA VAL A 468 -2.21 -7.85 52.88
C VAL A 468 -1.30 -9.09 52.84
N ILE A 469 -0.76 -9.49 53.99
CA ILE A 469 0.28 -10.52 54.09
C ILE A 469 -0.33 -11.80 54.67
N ASP A 470 -0.27 -12.89 53.93
CA ASP A 470 -0.69 -14.22 54.40
C ASP A 470 0.22 -14.69 55.56
N LYS A 471 -0.37 -15.11 56.68
CA LYS A 471 0.38 -15.53 57.87
C LYS A 471 0.99 -16.92 57.76
N GLU A 472 0.45 -17.81 56.91
CA GLU A 472 0.99 -19.15 56.68
C GLU A 472 2.10 -19.12 55.64
N THR A 473 1.86 -18.47 54.49
CA THR A 473 2.82 -18.51 53.37
C THR A 473 3.80 -17.33 53.37
N GLY A 474 3.42 -16.20 53.96
CA GLY A 474 4.19 -14.95 53.91
C GLY A 474 4.00 -14.16 52.61
N ASP A 475 3.12 -14.60 51.71
CA ASP A 475 2.85 -13.93 50.44
C ASP A 475 2.18 -12.58 50.66
N ARG A 476 2.53 -11.61 49.81
CA ARG A 476 2.03 -10.23 49.89
C ARG A 476 1.07 -9.94 48.75
N TYR A 477 -0.13 -9.53 49.10
CA TYR A 477 -1.18 -9.13 48.17
C TYR A 477 -1.41 -7.62 48.30
N PRO A 478 -0.86 -6.80 47.38
CA PRO A 478 -1.11 -5.37 47.41
C PRO A 478 -2.57 -5.08 47.09
N MET A 479 -3.20 -4.25 47.92
CA MET A 479 -4.55 -3.74 47.70
C MET A 479 -4.50 -2.21 47.68
N THR A 480 -5.25 -1.59 46.76
CA THR A 480 -5.32 -0.11 46.74
C THR A 480 -5.96 0.38 48.04
N LEU A 481 -5.55 1.55 48.54
CA LEU A 481 -6.15 2.12 49.74
C LEU A 481 -7.66 2.38 49.59
N ALA A 482 -8.11 2.67 48.36
CA ALA A 482 -9.53 2.90 48.05
C ALA A 482 -10.37 1.63 48.17
N ASP A 483 -9.82 0.48 47.75
CA ASP A 483 -10.50 -0.82 47.80
C ASP A 483 -10.28 -1.55 49.14
N PHE A 484 -9.38 -1.04 49.98
CA PHE A 484 -9.06 -1.65 51.27
C PHE A 484 -10.16 -1.41 52.31
N HIS A 485 -10.85 -2.49 52.67
CA HIS A 485 -11.83 -2.51 53.74
C HIS A 485 -11.51 -3.61 54.77
N LEU A 486 -11.13 -3.19 55.97
CA LEU A 486 -10.71 -4.07 57.06
C LEU A 486 -11.71 -5.22 57.38
N PRO A 487 -13.04 -5.01 57.35
CA PRO A 487 -14.01 -6.09 57.58
C PRO A 487 -14.00 -7.20 56.53
N ASP A 488 -13.52 -6.90 55.31
CA ASP A 488 -13.47 -7.85 54.20
C ASP A 488 -12.20 -8.73 54.25
N ILE A 489 -11.26 -8.40 55.14
CA ILE A 489 -10.01 -9.13 55.34
C ILE A 489 -10.17 -10.09 56.53
N ASP A 490 -9.99 -11.39 56.30
CA ASP A 490 -9.90 -12.37 57.39
C ASP A 490 -8.59 -12.19 58.16
N THR A 491 -8.65 -11.41 59.23
CA THR A 491 -7.51 -11.14 60.12
C THR A 491 -6.97 -12.37 60.86
N ALA A 492 -7.65 -13.53 60.82
CA ALA A 492 -7.07 -14.78 61.30
C ALA A 492 -6.01 -15.32 60.33
N MET A 493 -6.25 -15.21 59.02
CA MET A 493 -5.34 -15.67 57.97
C MET A 493 -4.34 -14.61 57.51
N TYR A 494 -4.73 -13.34 57.52
CA TYR A 494 -3.93 -12.26 56.96
C TYR A 494 -3.48 -11.23 58.02
N SER A 495 -2.35 -10.59 57.77
CA SER A 495 -1.80 -9.47 58.54
C SER A 495 -1.62 -8.24 57.65
N ILE A 496 -1.79 -7.05 58.22
CA ILE A 496 -1.75 -5.80 57.46
C ILE A 496 -0.32 -5.24 57.53
N GLY A 497 0.27 -5.02 56.36
CA GLY A 497 1.58 -4.39 56.20
C GLY A 497 1.52 -2.86 56.15
N ASP A 498 2.65 -2.24 55.86
CA ASP A 498 2.76 -0.78 55.75
C ASP A 498 2.07 -0.25 54.48
N THR A 499 1.63 1.00 54.54
CA THR A 499 1.18 1.73 53.35
C THR A 499 2.37 2.12 52.49
N LEU A 500 2.38 1.70 51.23
CA LEU A 500 3.45 1.95 50.26
C LEU A 500 2.88 2.69 49.06
N VAL A 501 3.62 3.67 48.56
CA VAL A 501 3.29 4.31 47.29
C VAL A 501 3.89 3.47 46.17
N ARG A 502 3.05 3.04 45.22
CA ARG A 502 3.46 2.26 44.05
C ARG A 502 2.82 2.85 42.80
N LEU A 503 3.37 2.51 41.65
CA LEU A 503 2.72 2.80 40.37
C LEU A 503 1.44 1.96 40.28
N ASP A 504 0.37 2.56 39.77
CA ASP A 504 -0.88 1.87 39.52
C ASP A 504 -0.66 0.67 38.56
N GLU A 505 -1.13 -0.51 38.96
CA GLU A 505 -1.01 -1.75 38.17
C GLU A 505 -1.76 -1.68 36.84
N SER A 506 -2.75 -0.77 36.70
CA SER A 506 -3.46 -0.53 35.45
C SER A 506 -2.63 0.18 34.38
N LEU A 507 -1.55 0.88 34.78
CA LEU A 507 -0.66 1.57 33.84
C LEU A 507 0.36 0.57 33.26
N THR A 508 -0.03 -0.12 32.18
CA THR A 508 0.86 -1.04 31.46
C THR A 508 1.76 -0.33 30.45
N ASP A 509 1.21 0.65 29.77
CA ASP A 509 1.82 1.36 28.64
C ASP A 509 1.63 2.86 28.77
N ILE A 510 2.65 3.62 28.35
CA ILE A 510 2.64 5.08 28.34
C ILE A 510 2.65 5.54 26.89
N SER A 511 1.54 6.10 26.42
CA SER A 511 1.47 6.79 25.11
C SER A 511 1.89 8.25 25.25
N LEU A 512 2.75 8.71 24.33
CA LEU A 512 3.11 10.12 24.18
C LEU A 512 2.53 10.74 22.90
N LYS A 513 1.52 10.11 22.30
CA LYS A 513 0.87 10.63 21.09
C LYS A 513 0.36 12.06 21.27
N ASP A 514 -0.48 12.28 22.28
CA ASP A 514 -1.10 13.60 22.50
C ASP A 514 -0.04 14.64 22.87
N TYR A 515 0.93 14.28 23.72
CA TYR A 515 2.08 15.12 24.02
C TYR A 515 2.83 15.58 22.76
N ILE A 516 3.14 14.66 21.83
CA ILE A 516 3.86 14.96 20.58
C ILE A 516 3.05 15.89 19.68
N LEU A 517 1.73 15.68 19.59
CA LEU A 517 0.85 16.47 18.73
C LEU A 517 0.62 17.88 19.28
N ASP A 518 0.59 18.03 20.60
CA ASP A 518 0.39 19.31 21.29
C ASP A 518 1.67 20.17 21.38
N GLN A 519 2.85 19.60 21.11
CA GLN A 519 4.10 20.37 21.12
C GLN A 519 4.10 21.48 20.05
N GLU A 520 4.52 22.67 20.47
CA GLU A 520 4.77 23.77 19.53
C GLU A 520 5.84 23.38 18.50
N GLN A 521 6.92 22.71 18.96
CA GLN A 521 7.97 22.12 18.13
C GLN A 521 8.52 20.82 18.75
N VAL A 522 8.61 19.77 17.93
CA VAL A 522 9.23 18.49 18.34
C VAL A 522 10.00 17.87 17.18
N ILE A 523 11.14 17.27 17.50
CA ILE A 523 12.00 16.56 16.55
C ILE A 523 11.81 15.06 16.76
N LEU A 524 11.38 14.36 15.71
CA LEU A 524 11.15 12.92 15.73
C LEU A 524 12.19 12.21 14.86
N ILE A 525 12.84 11.18 15.41
CA ILE A 525 13.72 10.28 14.68
C ILE A 525 13.02 8.95 14.49
N PHE A 526 12.73 8.59 13.24
CA PHE A 526 12.13 7.32 12.90
C PHE A 526 13.20 6.31 12.48
N SER A 527 13.18 5.13 13.09
CA SER A 527 14.06 4.03 12.72
C SER A 527 13.31 2.71 12.83
N ARG A 528 13.09 2.00 11.72
CA ARG A 528 12.42 0.68 11.76
C ARG A 528 13.27 -0.37 12.46
N ASN A 529 14.59 -0.27 12.32
CA ASN A 529 15.50 -1.24 12.91
C ASN A 529 16.83 -0.53 13.20
N LEU A 530 17.21 -0.49 14.48
CA LEU A 530 18.40 0.22 14.95
C LEU A 530 19.71 -0.47 14.51
N ASN A 531 19.68 -1.79 14.27
CA ASN A 531 20.85 -2.56 13.85
C ASN A 531 21.15 -2.39 12.35
N ASN A 532 20.11 -2.32 11.51
CA ASN A 532 20.22 -2.20 10.05
C ASN A 532 20.12 -0.75 9.54
N GLY A 533 19.91 0.24 10.44
CA GLY A 533 19.85 1.65 10.08
C GLY A 533 21.21 2.23 9.69
N ASN A 534 21.22 3.17 8.73
CA ASN A 534 22.44 3.87 8.33
C ASN A 534 22.66 5.12 9.20
N PHE A 535 23.35 4.93 10.32
CA PHE A 535 23.70 6.01 11.26
C PHE A 535 25.06 6.67 10.96
N SER A 536 25.49 6.72 9.69
CA SER A 536 26.74 7.37 9.29
C SER A 536 26.83 8.85 9.68
N ARG A 537 25.68 9.52 9.88
CA ARG A 537 25.58 10.91 10.34
C ARG A 537 25.17 11.03 11.82
N ILE A 538 25.47 10.04 12.66
CA ILE A 538 25.11 10.04 14.08
C ILE A 538 25.63 11.27 14.83
N SER A 539 26.83 11.76 14.50
CA SER A 539 27.39 12.98 15.09
C SER A 539 26.47 14.19 14.92
N ARG A 540 25.80 14.27 13.76
CA ARG A 540 24.82 15.31 13.46
C ARG A 540 23.57 15.21 14.34
N LEU A 541 23.09 13.98 14.58
CA LEU A 541 21.94 13.74 15.44
C LEU A 541 22.25 14.07 16.91
N LYS A 542 23.48 13.78 17.37
CA LYS A 542 23.93 14.16 18.71
C LYS A 542 23.98 15.67 18.89
N GLU A 543 24.58 16.38 17.94
CA GLU A 543 24.60 17.85 17.95
C GLU A 543 23.18 18.43 18.00
N ILE A 544 22.27 17.89 17.20
CA ILE A 544 20.86 18.32 17.22
C ILE A 544 20.22 17.99 18.58
N ALA A 545 20.47 16.83 19.17
CA ALA A 545 19.90 16.45 20.46
C ALA A 545 20.39 17.37 21.60
N GLU A 546 21.68 17.66 21.64
CA GLU A 546 22.27 18.57 22.63
C GLU A 546 21.69 19.99 22.48
N LYS A 547 21.67 20.53 21.26
CA LYS A 547 21.15 21.88 21.00
C LYS A 547 19.63 21.98 21.16
N ALA A 548 18.88 20.96 20.77
CA ALA A 548 17.43 20.92 21.00
C ALA A 548 17.12 20.97 22.51
N LYS A 549 17.88 20.24 23.34
CA LYS A 549 17.75 20.28 24.80
C LYS A 549 18.06 21.66 25.38
N GLU A 550 19.08 22.37 24.89
CA GLU A 550 19.40 23.75 25.31
C GLU A 550 18.25 24.74 25.06
N HIS A 551 17.44 24.49 24.02
CA HIS A 551 16.32 25.35 23.61
C HIS A 551 14.94 24.78 23.97
N ASN A 552 14.88 23.81 24.89
CA ASN A 552 13.65 23.16 25.34
C ASN A 552 12.80 22.52 24.21
N ILE A 553 13.46 22.06 23.14
CA ILE A 553 12.82 21.33 22.05
C ILE A 553 13.03 19.83 22.30
N SER A 554 11.92 19.10 22.47
CA SER A 554 11.97 17.66 22.66
C SER A 554 12.49 16.95 21.39
N MET A 555 13.40 16.00 21.57
CA MET A 555 13.86 15.10 20.52
C MET A 555 13.61 13.65 20.93
N ILE A 556 12.76 12.95 20.17
CA ILE A 556 12.27 11.61 20.49
C ILE A 556 12.59 10.65 19.35
N MET A 557 13.03 9.44 19.67
CA MET A 557 13.17 8.36 18.70
C MET A 557 11.93 7.46 18.73
N ILE A 558 11.45 7.06 17.55
CA ILE A 558 10.33 6.12 17.37
C ILE A 558 10.84 4.94 16.55
N SER A 559 10.75 3.74 17.12
CA SER A 559 11.33 2.51 16.56
C SER A 559 10.55 1.26 16.96
N THR A 560 10.62 0.18 16.19
CA THR A 560 10.03 -1.12 16.61
C THR A 560 10.99 -1.94 17.50
N ALA A 561 12.00 -1.30 18.09
CA ALA A 561 13.13 -1.99 18.70
C ALA A 561 12.80 -2.40 20.14
N SER A 562 13.34 -3.54 20.58
CA SER A 562 13.21 -3.97 21.97
C SER A 562 14.06 -3.10 22.92
N LYS A 563 13.80 -3.21 24.23
CA LYS A 563 14.58 -2.52 25.26
C LYS A 563 16.09 -2.79 25.12
N GLU A 564 16.45 -4.06 24.90
CA GLU A 564 17.83 -4.52 24.78
C GLU A 564 18.50 -3.92 23.54
N GLU A 565 17.78 -3.87 22.41
CA GLU A 565 18.27 -3.26 21.18
C GLU A 565 18.50 -1.75 21.34
N VAL A 566 17.58 -1.06 22.03
CA VAL A 566 17.71 0.37 22.34
C VAL A 566 18.94 0.63 23.22
N MET A 567 19.15 -0.19 24.27
CA MET A 567 20.31 -0.08 25.15
C MET A 567 21.62 -0.33 24.40
N ALA A 568 21.69 -1.39 23.59
CA ALA A 568 22.86 -1.69 22.77
C ALA A 568 23.14 -0.59 21.73
N PHE A 569 22.09 -0.02 21.13
CA PHE A 569 22.22 1.12 20.22
C PHE A 569 22.80 2.35 20.93
N ARG A 570 22.33 2.66 22.14
CA ARG A 570 22.84 3.77 22.95
C ARG A 570 24.29 3.60 23.34
N GLU A 571 24.67 2.40 23.79
CA GLU A 571 26.05 2.09 24.13
C GLU A 571 26.98 2.26 22.91
N LYS A 572 26.56 1.74 21.75
CA LYS A 572 27.32 1.81 20.51
C LYS A 572 27.42 3.24 19.96
N THR A 573 26.33 3.99 20.01
CA THR A 573 26.24 5.28 19.32
C THR A 573 26.48 6.46 20.22
N GLY A 574 26.17 6.37 21.51
CA GLY A 574 26.16 7.47 22.48
C GLY A 574 25.05 8.50 22.26
N LEU A 575 23.97 8.17 21.52
CA LEU A 575 22.81 9.06 21.34
C LEU A 575 21.76 8.77 22.42
N MET A 576 21.71 9.62 23.45
CA MET A 576 20.88 9.45 24.64
C MET A 576 19.59 10.26 24.53
N ILE A 577 18.66 9.82 23.69
CA ILE A 577 17.33 10.44 23.52
C ILE A 577 16.21 9.45 23.87
N PRO A 578 15.06 9.87 24.43
CA PRO A 578 13.95 8.99 24.73
C PRO A 578 13.50 8.22 23.48
N THR A 579 13.27 6.92 23.62
CA THR A 579 12.90 6.02 22.52
C THR A 579 11.57 5.33 22.81
N LEU A 580 10.61 5.53 21.91
CA LEU A 580 9.26 4.96 21.97
C LEU A 580 9.08 3.91 20.87
N GLN A 581 8.07 3.07 21.06
CA GLN A 581 7.60 2.07 20.12
C GLN A 581 6.39 2.57 19.33
N ASN A 582 6.29 2.14 18.08
CA ASN A 582 5.11 2.34 17.24
C ASN A 582 5.06 1.20 16.20
N ASP A 583 3.90 1.00 15.58
CA ASP A 583 3.70 -0.07 14.60
C ASP A 583 4.64 0.03 13.38
N GLU A 584 5.14 -1.10 12.86
CA GLU A 584 6.08 -1.12 11.74
C GLU A 584 5.45 -0.57 10.45
N ILE A 585 4.18 -0.89 10.19
CA ILE A 585 3.42 -0.42 9.03
C ILE A 585 3.30 1.09 9.08
N GLU A 586 3.04 1.64 10.27
CA GLU A 586 2.99 3.09 10.48
C GLU A 586 4.36 3.76 10.23
N ILE A 587 5.46 3.20 10.76
CA ILE A 587 6.80 3.74 10.49
C ILE A 587 7.14 3.64 8.99
N LYS A 588 6.75 2.55 8.30
CA LYS A 588 6.86 2.44 6.84
C LYS A 588 6.09 3.57 6.18
N ALA A 589 4.84 3.85 6.56
CA ALA A 589 4.02 4.94 6.01
C ALA A 589 4.67 6.31 6.21
N ILE A 590 5.30 6.55 7.37
CA ILE A 590 6.01 7.79 7.69
C ILE A 590 7.24 7.99 6.79
N THR A 591 8.10 6.98 6.69
CA THR A 591 9.41 7.11 6.02
C THR A 591 9.89 5.89 5.24
N ARG A 592 10.63 6.16 4.16
CA ARG A 592 11.33 5.16 3.34
C ARG A 592 12.82 5.03 3.69
N SER A 593 13.33 5.88 4.59
CA SER A 593 14.74 5.89 5.01
C SER A 593 14.87 5.43 6.47
N ASN A 594 15.94 4.70 6.77
CA ASN A 594 16.24 4.21 8.11
C ASN A 594 17.66 4.66 8.52
N PRO A 595 17.83 5.67 9.40
CA PRO A 595 16.80 6.46 10.07
C PRO A 595 16.25 7.61 9.19
N SER A 596 15.28 8.34 9.71
CA SER A 596 14.79 9.62 9.16
C SER A 596 14.48 10.62 10.27
N LEU A 597 14.78 11.90 10.02
CA LEU A 597 14.44 12.99 10.90
C LEU A 597 13.17 13.68 10.39
N MET A 598 12.23 13.94 11.28
CA MET A 598 11.03 14.73 11.03
C MET A 598 10.94 15.85 12.06
N VAL A 599 10.48 17.02 11.64
CA VAL A 599 10.14 18.12 12.54
C VAL A 599 8.66 18.38 12.45
N LEU A 600 7.98 18.34 13.60
CA LEU A 600 6.60 18.77 13.74
C LEU A 600 6.56 20.13 14.40
N SER A 601 5.58 20.95 14.02
CA SER A 601 5.23 22.15 14.75
C SER A 601 3.72 22.33 14.76
N ASN A 602 3.12 22.35 15.95
CA ASN A 602 1.66 22.36 16.15
C ASN A 602 0.97 21.27 15.31
N SER A 603 1.42 20.03 15.46
CA SER A 603 0.98 18.87 14.65
C SER A 603 1.24 18.92 13.14
N VAL A 604 1.86 19.99 12.60
CA VAL A 604 2.16 20.10 11.16
C VAL A 604 3.58 19.64 10.86
N VAL A 605 3.75 18.76 9.86
CA VAL A 605 5.07 18.33 9.38
C VAL A 605 5.78 19.50 8.69
N LYS A 606 6.75 20.13 9.35
CA LYS A 606 7.53 21.25 8.79
C LYS A 606 8.72 20.79 7.96
N GLY A 607 9.29 19.63 8.26
CA GLY A 607 10.43 19.09 7.54
C GLY A 607 10.57 17.59 7.72
N LYS A 608 11.04 16.90 6.68
CA LYS A 608 11.32 15.46 6.70
C LYS A 608 12.59 15.18 5.91
N TYR A 609 13.54 14.47 6.52
CA TYR A 609 14.89 14.31 6.01
C TYR A 609 15.38 12.85 6.17
N PRO A 610 15.79 12.20 5.06
CA PRO A 610 16.43 10.88 5.11
C PRO A 610 17.85 11.00 5.65
N PHE A 611 18.44 9.89 6.08
CA PHE A 611 19.77 9.86 6.71
C PHE A 611 20.87 10.54 5.87
N ARG A 612 20.80 10.48 4.53
CA ARG A 612 21.82 11.08 3.65
C ARG A 612 21.83 12.61 3.70
N SER A 613 20.70 13.22 4.01
CA SER A 613 20.50 14.66 4.05
C SER A 613 20.02 15.12 5.43
N THR A 614 20.45 14.46 6.50
CA THR A 614 20.25 14.95 7.87
C THR A 614 20.79 16.38 7.95
N PRO A 615 19.94 17.37 8.25
CA PRO A 615 20.31 18.78 8.19
C PRO A 615 21.26 19.17 9.32
N SER A 616 21.80 20.39 9.23
CA SER A 616 22.46 21.01 10.38
C SER A 616 21.52 21.69 11.34
N TRP A 617 21.95 21.87 12.59
CA TRP A 617 21.23 22.63 13.60
C TRP A 617 21.08 24.06 13.11
N GLU A 618 22.16 24.66 12.62
CA GLU A 618 22.13 25.97 11.95
C GLU A 618 21.15 25.99 10.77
N TRP A 619 21.13 24.94 9.94
CA TRP A 619 20.18 24.86 8.84
C TRP A 619 18.73 24.71 9.33
N LEU A 620 18.50 23.88 10.37
CA LEU A 620 17.18 23.66 10.96
C LEU A 620 16.63 24.96 11.53
N THR A 621 17.40 25.67 12.36
CA THR A 621 17.00 26.96 12.96
C THR A 621 16.78 28.06 11.94
N LYS A 622 17.48 28.02 10.80
CA LYS A 622 17.28 28.98 9.72
C LYS A 622 16.04 28.71 8.85
N ASN A 623 15.61 27.45 8.72
CA ASN A 623 14.63 27.05 7.70
C ASN A 623 13.36 26.36 8.25
N VAL A 624 13.39 25.79 9.46
CA VAL A 624 12.36 24.86 9.94
C VAL A 624 11.98 25.11 11.40
N LEU A 625 12.97 25.15 12.29
CA LEU A 625 12.79 25.39 13.72
C LEU A 625 12.72 26.87 13.99
N ILE A 626 12.00 27.24 15.04
CA ILE A 626 11.94 28.59 15.58
C ILE A 626 12.64 28.51 16.92
N VAL A 627 13.73 29.24 17.05
CA VAL A 627 14.55 29.26 18.25
C VAL A 627 14.64 30.70 18.68
N GLU A 628 14.13 31.00 19.88
CA GLU A 628 14.21 32.31 20.52
C GLU A 628 15.57 32.54 21.20
#